data_AF-A0A7S0UY59-F1
#
_entry.id   AF-A0A7S0UY59-F1
#
_cell.length_a   1.000
_cell.length_b   1.000
_cell.length_c   1.000
_cell.angle_alpha   90.00
_cell.angle_beta   90.00
_cell.angle_gamma   90.00
#
_symmetry.space_group_name_H-M   'P 1'
#
loop_
_entity.id
_entity.type
_entity.pdbx_description
1 polymer ?
#
loop_
_entity_poly.entity_id
_entity_poly.type
_entity_poly.pdbx_seq_one_letter_code
_entity_poly.pdbx_strand_id
1 'polypeptide(L)'
;TLAREVLRLNRLAPARGAPKLNLKGFAVGDACVGSKVNCGAEGVRTRVEFFRGHLQYSAKTYALIHSWCTPAELDSPGPWGPACTKALGIMDKEIGGYFEYSLYDECWGEND
;
A
#
# COMPACT_ATOMS: atom_id res chain seq x y z
N THR A 1 9.97 -15.64 -6.13
CA THR A 1 8.51 -15.84 -6.36
C THR A 1 8.31 -17.16 -7.06
N LEU A 2 7.19 -17.85 -6.81
CA LEU A 2 6.88 -19.16 -7.40
C LEU A 2 6.97 -19.14 -8.93
N ALA A 3 6.44 -18.11 -9.59
CA ALA A 3 6.52 -17.97 -11.04
C ALA A 3 7.98 -17.92 -11.57
N ARG A 4 8.88 -17.21 -10.87
CA ARG A 4 10.31 -17.20 -11.23
C ARG A 4 10.96 -18.57 -11.05
N GLU A 5 10.55 -19.30 -10.02
CA GLU A 5 11.08 -20.63 -9.76
C GLU A 5 10.64 -21.64 -10.82
N VAL A 6 9.39 -21.57 -11.28
CA VAL A 6 8.92 -22.37 -12.42
C VAL A 6 9.76 -22.09 -13.68
N LEU A 7 10.06 -20.82 -13.97
CA LEU A 7 10.93 -20.47 -15.10
C LEU A 7 12.35 -21.02 -14.92
N ARG A 8 12.91 -20.96 -13.70
CA ARG A 8 14.23 -21.52 -13.37
C ARG A 8 14.25 -23.03 -13.57
N LEU A 9 13.27 -23.75 -13.03
CA LEU A 9 13.16 -25.21 -13.15
C LEU A 9 12.95 -25.64 -14.61
N ASN A 10 12.15 -24.92 -15.38
CA ASN A 10 11.99 -25.19 -16.81
C ASN A 10 13.28 -25.04 -17.62
N ARG A 11 14.20 -24.15 -17.21
CA ARG A 11 15.54 -24.04 -17.81
C ARG A 11 16.44 -25.22 -17.46
N LEU A 12 16.29 -25.77 -16.25
CA LEU A 12 17.07 -26.92 -15.76
C LEU A 12 16.48 -28.28 -16.12
N ALA A 13 15.21 -28.31 -16.57
CA ALA A 13 14.49 -29.52 -16.95
C ALA A 13 15.23 -30.46 -17.92
N PRO A 14 15.94 -29.96 -18.97
CA PRO A 14 16.70 -30.82 -19.88
C PRO A 14 17.80 -31.63 -19.18
N ALA A 15 18.40 -31.09 -18.11
CA ALA A 15 19.48 -31.75 -17.36
C ALA A 15 18.96 -32.71 -16.25
N ARG A 16 17.66 -32.68 -15.95
CA ARG A 16 17.07 -33.41 -14.81
C ARG A 16 16.03 -34.47 -15.21
N GLY A 17 15.76 -34.65 -16.50
CA GLY A 17 14.72 -35.57 -16.99
C GLY A 17 13.31 -35.19 -16.49
N ALA A 18 13.11 -33.96 -16.04
CA ALA A 18 11.85 -33.50 -15.46
C ALA A 18 10.94 -32.88 -16.54
N PRO A 19 9.61 -33.06 -16.46
CA PRO A 19 8.68 -32.42 -17.38
C PRO A 19 8.66 -30.90 -17.20
N LYS A 20 8.59 -30.16 -18.31
CA LYS A 20 8.45 -28.69 -18.30
C LYS A 20 7.02 -28.30 -17.93
N LEU A 21 6.88 -27.35 -17.02
CA LEU A 21 5.59 -26.74 -16.69
C LEU A 21 5.23 -25.68 -17.75
N ASN A 22 4.06 -25.81 -18.36
CA ASN A 22 3.57 -24.88 -19.40
C ASN A 22 2.96 -23.61 -18.78
N LEU A 23 3.80 -22.80 -18.12
CA LEU A 23 3.36 -21.56 -17.47
C LEU A 23 2.80 -20.57 -18.51
N LYS A 24 1.51 -20.24 -18.39
CA LYS A 24 0.81 -19.28 -19.28
C LYS A 24 0.78 -17.85 -18.76
N GLY A 25 0.89 -17.68 -17.44
CA GLY A 25 0.84 -16.38 -16.78
C GLY A 25 0.70 -16.54 -15.27
N PHE A 26 0.64 -15.42 -14.56
CA PHE A 26 0.30 -15.35 -13.15
C PHE A 26 -0.43 -14.03 -12.89
N ALA A 27 -1.31 -14.02 -11.89
CA ALA A 27 -2.01 -12.83 -11.44
C ALA A 27 -1.58 -12.49 -10.02
N VAL A 28 -1.65 -11.21 -9.68
CA VAL A 28 -1.29 -10.70 -8.36
C VAL A 28 -2.34 -9.65 -7.98
N GLY A 29 -3.08 -9.89 -6.90
CA GLY A 29 -4.06 -8.96 -6.34
C GLY A 29 -3.48 -8.22 -5.14
N ASP A 30 -3.75 -6.92 -5.05
CA ASP A 30 -3.42 -6.01 -3.95
C ASP A 30 -2.04 -6.23 -3.34
N ALA A 31 -1.07 -6.51 -4.21
CA ALA A 31 0.24 -6.88 -3.74
C ALA A 31 1.06 -5.67 -3.40
N CYS A 32 1.93 -5.96 -2.44
CA CYS A 32 3.19 -5.31 -2.24
C CYS A 32 4.04 -5.42 -3.55
N VAL A 33 3.95 -4.42 -4.44
CA VAL A 33 4.69 -4.35 -5.72
C VAL A 33 5.46 -3.05 -5.83
N GLY A 34 6.79 -3.17 -6.04
CA GLY A 34 7.70 -2.04 -6.21
C GLY A 34 8.18 -1.48 -4.88
N SER A 35 9.50 -1.28 -4.74
CA SER A 35 10.14 -0.81 -3.50
C SER A 35 9.90 0.67 -3.18
N LYS A 36 9.05 1.35 -3.95
CA LYS A 36 8.76 2.80 -3.86
C LYS A 36 7.27 3.13 -3.89
N VAL A 37 6.37 2.13 -4.04
CA VAL A 37 4.98 2.38 -4.43
C VAL A 37 3.94 1.67 -3.57
N ASN A 38 4.06 0.34 -3.38
CA ASN A 38 3.14 -0.39 -2.48
C ASN A 38 3.82 -1.33 -1.46
N CYS A 39 5.16 -1.34 -1.39
CA CYS A 39 5.97 -2.37 -0.76
C CYS A 39 7.29 -1.91 -0.13
N GLY A 40 7.53 -0.60 -0.12
CA GLY A 40 8.75 0.01 0.38
C GLY A 40 8.60 0.63 1.76
N ALA A 41 9.60 1.42 2.14
CA ALA A 41 9.46 2.46 3.16
C ALA A 41 8.57 3.56 2.55
N GLU A 42 7.26 3.31 2.51
CA GLU A 42 6.35 4.09 1.71
C GLU A 42 6.10 5.43 2.35
N GLY A 43 6.21 6.47 1.53
CA GLY A 43 5.67 7.76 1.88
C GLY A 43 4.20 7.67 2.24
N VAL A 44 3.78 8.48 3.20
CA VAL A 44 2.36 8.62 3.56
C VAL A 44 1.48 9.20 2.44
N ARG A 45 2.06 9.66 1.33
CA ARG A 45 1.31 10.22 0.18
C ARG A 45 0.20 9.28 -0.30
N THR A 46 0.52 8.02 -0.59
CA THR A 46 -0.48 7.07 -1.12
C THR A 46 -1.67 6.95 -0.16
N ARG A 47 -1.39 6.91 1.15
CA ARG A 47 -2.41 6.88 2.20
C ARG A 47 -3.25 8.16 2.23
N VAL A 48 -2.60 9.33 2.18
CA VAL A 48 -3.26 10.65 2.13
C VAL A 48 -4.22 10.73 0.94
N GLU A 49 -3.76 10.35 -0.25
CA GLU A 49 -4.55 10.41 -1.47
C GLU A 49 -5.65 9.34 -1.50
N PHE A 50 -5.37 8.13 -1.01
CA PHE A 50 -6.37 7.06 -0.90
C PHE A 50 -7.56 7.50 -0.06
N PHE A 51 -7.34 7.91 1.19
CA PHE A 51 -8.43 8.34 2.06
C PHE A 51 -9.09 9.64 1.62
N ARG A 52 -8.36 10.53 0.93
CA ARG A 52 -8.97 11.73 0.34
C ARG A 52 -9.95 11.36 -0.75
N GLY A 53 -9.54 10.47 -1.65
CA GLY A 53 -10.35 10.00 -2.78
C GLY A 53 -11.62 9.27 -2.35
N HIS A 54 -11.60 8.66 -1.16
CA HIS A 54 -12.74 7.96 -0.58
C HIS A 54 -13.56 8.82 0.41
N LEU A 55 -13.17 10.08 0.62
CA LEU A 55 -13.85 11.08 1.45
C LEU A 55 -13.84 10.79 2.97
N GLN A 56 -12.85 10.08 3.50
CA GLN A 56 -12.78 9.73 4.94
C GLN A 56 -12.30 10.87 5.84
N TYR A 57 -11.82 11.97 5.25
CA TYR A 57 -11.45 13.17 5.99
C TYR A 57 -11.72 14.42 5.16
N SER A 58 -11.75 15.57 5.84
CA SER A 58 -12.21 16.83 5.28
C SER A 58 -11.25 17.43 4.24
N ALA A 59 -11.80 18.16 3.27
CA ALA A 59 -11.00 18.94 2.32
C ALA A 59 -10.12 20.00 3.01
N LYS A 60 -10.54 20.48 4.19
CA LYS A 60 -9.75 21.39 5.03
C LYS A 60 -8.50 20.69 5.56
N THR A 61 -8.63 19.46 6.04
CA THR A 61 -7.50 18.66 6.53
C THR A 61 -6.57 18.26 5.37
N TYR A 62 -7.11 17.99 4.17
CA TYR A 62 -6.28 17.80 2.97
C TYR A 62 -5.42 19.03 2.64
N ALA A 63 -6.04 20.22 2.57
CA ALA A 63 -5.32 21.47 2.35
C ALA A 63 -4.27 21.72 3.45
N LEU A 64 -4.59 21.39 4.71
CA LEU A 64 -3.67 21.49 5.83
C LEU A 64 -2.43 20.61 5.61
N ILE A 65 -2.60 19.33 5.28
CA ILE A 65 -1.51 18.39 5.01
C ILE A 65 -0.60 18.94 3.90
N HIS A 66 -1.16 19.38 2.77
CA HIS A 66 -0.35 19.91 1.66
C HIS A 66 0.33 21.26 1.97
N SER A 67 -0.15 21.99 2.99
CA SER A 67 0.49 23.22 3.47
C SER A 67 1.57 22.98 4.53
N TRP A 68 1.44 21.91 5.33
CA TRP A 68 2.29 21.66 6.51
C TRP A 68 3.28 20.51 6.33
N CYS A 69 3.07 19.67 5.32
CA CYS A 69 3.99 18.62 4.90
C CYS A 69 4.69 19.03 3.60
N THR A 70 6.01 18.91 3.56
CA THR A 70 6.77 18.99 2.32
C THR A 70 6.53 17.74 1.47
N PRO A 71 6.72 17.82 0.13
CA PRO A 71 6.65 16.64 -0.73
C PRO A 71 7.58 15.51 -0.26
N ALA A 72 8.79 15.85 0.20
CA ALA A 72 9.76 14.87 0.69
C ALA A 72 9.28 14.15 1.96
N GLU A 73 8.56 14.83 2.85
CA GLU A 73 7.94 14.19 4.02
C GLU A 73 6.81 13.26 3.60
N LEU A 74 5.97 13.67 2.64
CA LEU A 74 4.89 12.82 2.12
C LEU A 74 5.42 11.59 1.37
N ASP A 75 6.62 11.66 0.79
CA ASP A 75 7.27 10.57 0.07
C ASP A 75 8.19 9.71 0.97
N SER A 76 8.25 10.01 2.27
CA SER A 76 9.05 9.31 3.28
C SER A 76 8.17 8.57 4.29
N PRO A 77 8.57 7.37 4.77
CA PRO A 77 7.86 6.65 5.84
C PRO A 77 8.01 7.33 7.21
N GLY A 78 8.79 8.41 7.28
CA GLY A 78 9.13 9.14 8.50
C GLY A 78 10.62 9.02 8.86
N PRO A 79 11.06 9.74 9.92
CA PRO A 79 10.27 10.67 10.73
C PRO A 79 9.88 11.95 9.97
N TRP A 80 8.72 12.52 10.30
CA TRP A 80 8.24 13.79 9.74
C TRP A 80 8.46 14.94 10.71
N GLY A 81 8.45 16.17 10.21
CA GLY A 81 8.48 17.36 11.04
C GLY A 81 7.23 17.47 11.94
N PRO A 82 7.29 18.29 13.02
CA PRO A 82 6.19 18.42 13.98
C PRO A 82 4.88 18.90 13.35
N ALA A 83 4.96 19.80 12.37
CA ALA A 83 3.78 20.32 11.67
C ALA A 83 3.11 19.23 10.83
N CYS A 84 3.89 18.50 10.02
CA CYS A 84 3.38 17.40 9.22
C CYS A 84 2.80 16.28 10.09
N THR A 85 3.51 15.89 11.16
CA THR A 85 3.04 14.89 12.15
C THR A 85 1.70 15.30 12.75
N LYS A 86 1.53 16.58 13.10
CA LYS A 86 0.27 17.10 13.64
C LYS A 86 -0.86 17.06 12.60
N ALA A 87 -0.58 17.42 11.35
CA ALA A 87 -1.58 17.38 10.27
C ALA A 87 -2.04 15.94 9.98
N LEU A 88 -1.11 14.98 9.89
CA LEU A 88 -1.41 13.56 9.74
C LEU A 88 -2.19 13.01 10.93
N GLY A 89 -1.87 13.43 12.16
CA GLY A 89 -2.64 13.05 13.34
C GLY A 89 -4.07 13.62 13.39
N ILE A 90 -4.35 14.73 12.71
CA ILE A 90 -5.72 15.23 12.52
C ILE A 90 -6.46 14.33 11.51
N MET A 91 -5.81 13.97 10.42
CA MET A 91 -6.35 13.03 9.44
C MET A 91 -6.70 11.69 10.08
N ASP A 92 -5.80 11.11 10.88
CA ASP A 92 -6.04 9.83 11.57
C ASP A 92 -7.27 9.88 12.48
N LYS A 93 -7.49 11.01 13.16
CA LYS A 93 -8.66 11.22 14.01
C LYS A 93 -9.95 11.39 13.20
N GLU A 94 -9.89 12.03 12.04
CA GLU A 94 -11.04 12.18 11.15
C GLU A 94 -11.45 10.86 10.49
N ILE A 95 -10.47 10.05 10.07
CA ILE A 95 -10.70 8.72 9.50
C ILE A 95 -11.37 7.80 10.54
N GLY A 96 -10.90 7.83 11.79
CA GLY A 96 -11.42 6.95 12.84
C GLY A 96 -11.01 5.48 12.63
N GLY A 97 -11.81 4.57 13.20
CA GLY A 97 -11.62 3.13 13.01
C GLY A 97 -12.23 2.67 11.69
N TYR A 98 -11.50 1.83 10.96
CA TYR A 98 -11.96 1.22 9.71
C TYR A 98 -11.33 -0.16 9.54
N PHE A 99 -11.91 -0.99 8.68
CA PHE A 99 -11.33 -2.27 8.30
C PHE A 99 -10.38 -2.09 7.11
N GLU A 100 -9.08 -2.36 7.30
CA GLU A 100 -8.05 -2.02 6.32
C GLU A 100 -8.15 -2.77 5.00
N TYR A 101 -8.75 -3.97 5.01
CA TYR A 101 -8.94 -4.79 3.81
C TYR A 101 -10.22 -4.45 3.05
N SER A 102 -11.19 -3.81 3.69
CA SER A 102 -12.46 -3.43 3.08
C SER A 102 -13.01 -2.20 3.80
N LEU A 103 -12.72 -1.03 3.22
CA LEU A 103 -13.04 0.28 3.82
C LEU A 103 -14.54 0.48 4.10
N TYR A 104 -15.39 -0.21 3.33
CA TYR A 104 -16.85 -0.10 3.40
C TYR A 104 -17.52 -1.26 4.12
N ASP A 105 -16.74 -2.20 4.67
CA ASP A 105 -17.30 -3.27 5.48
C ASP A 105 -17.83 -2.74 6.81
N GLU A 106 -18.64 -3.57 7.46
CA GLU A 106 -19.07 -3.29 8.82
C GLU A 106 -17.85 -3.20 9.75
N CYS A 107 -17.94 -2.30 10.73
CA CYS A 107 -16.84 -2.05 11.66
C CYS A 107 -16.37 -3.36 12.31
N TRP A 108 -15.07 -3.42 12.55
CA TRP A 108 -14.39 -4.56 13.15
C TRP A 108 -15.16 -5.11 14.36
N GLY A 109 -15.63 -6.36 14.29
CA GLY A 109 -16.30 -7.05 15.39
C GLY A 109 -17.83 -7.19 15.32
N GLU A 110 -18.50 -6.84 14.22
CA GLU A 110 -19.94 -7.13 14.05
C GLU A 110 -20.23 -8.50 13.39
N ASN A 111 -19.25 -9.11 12.70
CA ASN A 111 -19.43 -10.38 11.97
C ASN A 111 -18.31 -11.44 12.16
N ASP A 112 -17.42 -11.29 13.15
CA ASP A 112 -16.42 -12.31 13.55
C ASP A 112 -16.71 -12.89 14.94
#